data_AF-A0A3D3FN70-F1
#
_entry.id   AF-A0A3D3FN70-F1
#
_cell.length_a   1.000
_cell.length_b   1.000
_cell.length_c   1.000
_cell.angle_alpha   90.00
_cell.angle_beta   90.00
_cell.angle_gamma   90.00
#
_symmetry.space_group_name_H-M   'P 1'
#
loop_
_entity.id
_entity.type
_entity.pdbx_description
1 polymer ?
#
loop_
_entity_poly.entity_id
_entity_poly.type
_entity_poly.pdbx_seq_one_letter_code
_entity_poly.pdbx_strand_id
1 'polypeptide(L)'
;MIFLLIAVSLPTTALADVVLRGRFRVDLEPVAALEEGVPYPLDEATAYRRILQEASAVFAATIYGWDFEYEIGEAARGISESFTLNARGAIPPGDAGLRIADAETEDYKLYVWAEYRLDEAQRRRWEAWNSGEARRAQGTGSAPLSHGVRGKAEALEDAARGAIRALLRLEERNRPKEARGGLALAETPRYWVDEGRWMASARFRLMVGEVVQYRFY
;
A
#
# COMPACT_ATOMS: atom_id res chain seq x y z
N MET A 1 14.17 21.04 60.99
CA MET A 1 13.87 19.95 60.04
C MET A 1 13.48 20.55 58.71
N ILE A 2 14.35 20.49 57.70
CA ILE A 2 14.05 20.96 56.34
C ILE A 2 14.06 19.71 55.45
N PHE A 3 12.90 19.38 54.89
CA PHE A 3 12.74 18.28 53.94
C PHE A 3 13.22 18.74 52.56
N LEU A 4 14.31 18.12 52.08
CA LEU A 4 14.82 18.30 50.73
C LEU A 4 14.02 17.39 49.78
N LEU A 5 13.12 17.97 48.99
CA LEU A 5 12.41 17.29 47.91
C LEU A 5 13.37 17.09 46.73
N ILE A 6 13.84 15.85 46.55
CA ILE A 6 14.58 15.44 45.36
C ILE A 6 13.56 15.19 44.25
N ALA A 7 13.47 16.11 43.29
CA ALA A 7 12.74 15.90 42.06
C ALA A 7 13.54 14.92 41.18
N VAL A 8 13.07 13.68 41.10
CA VAL A 8 13.59 12.69 40.15
C VAL A 8 13.05 13.07 38.77
N SER A 9 13.87 13.75 37.96
CA SER A 9 13.60 13.91 36.54
C SER A 9 13.84 12.57 35.86
N LEU A 10 12.77 11.85 35.53
CA LEU A 10 12.86 10.72 34.60
C LEU A 10 13.33 11.27 33.24
N PRO A 11 14.38 10.73 32.63
CA PRO A 11 14.74 11.11 31.27
C PRO A 11 13.59 10.68 30.36
N THR A 12 12.88 11.65 29.78
CA THR A 12 12.02 11.41 28.64
C THR A 12 12.92 11.06 27.48
N THR A 13 13.17 9.77 27.28
CA THR A 13 13.82 9.27 26.07
C THR A 13 12.95 9.74 24.90
N ALA A 14 13.40 10.74 24.17
CA ALA A 14 12.79 11.12 22.91
C ALA A 14 12.90 9.89 21.99
N LEU A 15 11.79 9.18 21.82
CA LEU A 15 11.71 8.07 20.89
C LEU A 15 12.10 8.60 19.52
N ALA A 16 13.14 8.01 18.89
CA ALA A 16 13.58 8.43 17.58
C ALA A 16 12.39 8.45 16.62
N ASP A 17 12.15 9.57 15.94
CA ASP A 17 11.07 9.70 14.96
C ASP A 17 11.22 8.64 13.87
N VAL A 18 10.27 7.70 13.76
CA VAL A 18 10.20 6.79 12.61
C VAL A 18 9.59 7.57 11.46
N VAL A 19 10.35 7.67 10.37
CA VAL A 19 9.96 8.39 9.16
C VAL A 19 9.95 7.40 8.01
N LEU A 20 8.76 7.20 7.42
CA LEU A 20 8.63 6.47 6.17
C LEU A 20 9.01 7.38 5.01
N ARG A 21 9.60 6.80 3.97
CA ARG A 21 10.02 7.51 2.76
C ARG A 21 9.56 6.73 1.54
N GLY A 22 9.13 7.45 0.51
CA GLY A 22 8.70 6.86 -0.75
C GLY A 22 8.98 7.79 -1.93
N ARG A 23 9.28 7.21 -3.09
CA ARG A 23 9.39 7.94 -4.36
C ARG A 23 8.13 7.71 -5.17
N PHE A 24 7.50 8.79 -5.60
CA PHE A 24 6.26 8.80 -6.35
C PHE A 24 6.47 9.45 -7.71
N ARG A 25 5.67 9.06 -8.70
CA ARG A 25 5.77 9.57 -10.08
C ARG A 25 4.40 9.93 -10.61
N VAL A 26 4.30 11.10 -11.23
CA VAL A 26 3.17 11.48 -12.08
C VAL A 26 3.69 11.89 -13.45
N ASP A 27 3.00 11.45 -14.50
CA ASP A 27 3.28 11.85 -15.87
C ASP A 27 2.60 13.22 -16.11
N LEU A 28 3.37 14.23 -16.52
CA LEU A 28 2.91 15.61 -16.77
C LEU A 28 2.17 15.73 -18.10
N GLU A 29 2.45 14.83 -19.02
CA GLU A 29 1.73 14.68 -20.29
C GLU A 29 1.05 13.30 -20.31
N PRO A 30 -0.01 13.10 -19.49
CA PRO A 30 -0.76 11.86 -19.55
C PRO A 30 -1.39 11.72 -20.95
N VAL A 31 -1.63 10.49 -21.38
CA VAL A 31 -2.30 10.25 -22.67
C VAL A 31 -3.72 10.82 -22.58
N ALA A 32 -3.92 12.05 -23.08
CA ALA A 32 -5.16 12.82 -22.93
C ALA A 32 -6.40 12.09 -23.46
N ALA A 33 -6.21 11.18 -24.43
CA ALA A 33 -7.27 10.34 -24.98
C ALA A 33 -7.81 9.28 -24.00
N LEU A 34 -7.12 9.04 -22.87
CA LEU A 34 -7.44 7.98 -21.90
C LEU A 34 -8.06 8.51 -20.60
N GLU A 35 -8.04 9.82 -20.33
CA GLU A 35 -8.64 10.43 -19.15
C GLU A 35 -9.52 11.64 -19.52
N GLU A 36 -10.84 11.44 -19.63
CA GLU A 36 -11.78 12.54 -19.88
C GLU A 36 -11.72 13.60 -18.77
N GLY A 37 -11.68 14.88 -19.17
CA GLY A 37 -11.73 16.02 -18.25
C GLY A 37 -10.40 16.35 -17.56
N VAL A 38 -9.29 15.73 -17.97
CA VAL A 38 -7.96 16.02 -17.42
C VAL A 38 -7.25 17.08 -18.26
N PRO A 39 -6.80 18.19 -17.65
CA PRO A 39 -6.01 19.20 -18.35
C PRO A 39 -4.76 18.59 -18.99
N TYR A 40 -4.48 18.99 -20.22
CA TYR A 40 -3.28 18.59 -20.95
C TYR A 40 -2.53 19.84 -21.45
N PRO A 41 -1.26 20.03 -21.09
CA PRO A 41 -0.49 19.26 -20.10
C PRO A 41 -1.05 19.42 -18.68
N LEU A 42 -0.66 18.53 -17.78
CA LEU A 42 -1.06 18.58 -16.38
C LEU A 42 -0.35 19.76 -15.69
N ASP A 43 -1.12 20.64 -15.04
CA ASP A 43 -0.52 21.72 -14.26
C ASP A 43 0.20 21.19 -13.01
N GLU A 44 1.21 21.92 -12.57
CA GLU A 44 2.06 21.55 -11.45
C GLU A 44 1.26 21.30 -10.15
N ALA A 45 0.27 22.14 -9.86
CA ALA A 45 -0.55 21.99 -8.65
C ALA A 45 -1.39 20.70 -8.68
N THR A 46 -1.93 20.35 -9.84
CA THR A 46 -2.62 19.07 -10.05
C THR A 46 -1.67 17.89 -9.95
N ALA A 47 -0.46 17.99 -10.50
CA ALA A 47 0.56 16.95 -10.40
C ALA A 47 0.94 16.67 -8.93
N TYR A 48 1.25 17.71 -8.15
CA TYR A 48 1.55 17.57 -6.72
C TYR A 48 0.37 17.01 -5.93
N ARG A 49 -0.85 17.44 -6.22
CA ARG A 49 -2.05 16.90 -5.57
C ARG A 49 -2.22 15.40 -5.83
N ARG A 50 -2.02 14.94 -7.07
CA ARG A 50 -2.05 13.50 -7.42
C ARG A 50 -0.97 12.73 -6.66
N ILE A 51 0.23 13.29 -6.58
CA ILE A 51 1.35 12.69 -5.82
C ILE A 51 1.03 12.60 -4.33
N LEU A 52 0.51 13.65 -3.71
CA LEU A 52 0.16 13.64 -2.29
C LEU A 52 -0.96 12.64 -2.01
N GLN A 53 -1.95 12.50 -2.91
CA GLN A 53 -2.98 11.47 -2.81
C GLN A 53 -2.39 10.06 -2.86
N GLU A 54 -1.50 9.80 -3.83
CA GLU A 54 -0.81 8.50 -3.97
C GLU A 54 0.08 8.20 -2.76
N ALA A 55 0.89 9.17 -2.32
CA ALA A 55 1.75 9.05 -1.16
C ALA A 55 0.95 8.75 0.12
N SER A 56 -0.14 9.49 0.32
CA SER A 56 -1.04 9.30 1.45
C SER A 56 -1.64 7.88 1.47
N ALA A 57 -2.12 7.41 0.32
CA ALA A 57 -2.66 6.06 0.20
C ALA A 57 -1.61 4.97 0.46
N VAL A 58 -0.39 5.12 -0.09
CA VAL A 58 0.71 4.16 0.10
C VAL A 58 1.19 4.13 1.55
N PHE A 59 1.33 5.29 2.21
CA PHE A 59 1.72 5.32 3.63
C PHE A 59 0.62 4.77 4.52
N ALA A 60 -0.66 5.07 4.23
CA ALA A 60 -1.79 4.48 4.95
C ALA A 60 -1.78 2.95 4.84
N ALA A 61 -1.55 2.42 3.63
CA ALA A 61 -1.41 0.99 3.39
C ALA A 61 -0.17 0.35 4.04
N THR A 62 0.88 1.13 4.30
CA THR A 62 2.09 0.65 5.00
C THR A 62 1.88 0.61 6.52
N ILE A 63 1.09 1.53 7.06
CA ILE A 63 0.86 1.69 8.51
C ILE A 63 -0.35 0.87 8.97
N TYR A 64 -1.50 1.08 8.34
CA TYR A 64 -2.76 0.45 8.71
C TYR A 64 -2.96 -0.87 7.96
N GLY A 65 -2.59 -0.90 6.68
CA GLY A 65 -2.84 -2.04 5.80
C GLY A 65 -4.30 -2.17 5.38
N TRP A 66 -4.65 -3.37 4.94
CA TRP A 66 -5.95 -3.80 4.48
C TRP A 66 -6.38 -5.08 5.19
N ASP A 67 -7.69 -5.25 5.30
CA ASP A 67 -8.31 -6.55 5.44
C ASP A 67 -8.61 -7.11 4.05
N PHE A 68 -8.22 -8.36 3.81
CA PHE A 68 -8.52 -9.05 2.57
C PHE A 68 -9.54 -10.17 2.78
N GLU A 69 -10.41 -10.32 1.80
CA GLU A 69 -11.28 -11.48 1.64
C GLU A 69 -11.03 -12.06 0.24
N TYR A 70 -10.68 -13.34 0.19
CA TYR A 70 -10.31 -13.99 -1.05
C TYR A 70 -11.01 -15.33 -1.22
N GLU A 71 -11.98 -15.40 -2.13
CA GLU A 71 -12.59 -16.65 -2.58
C GLU A 71 -11.86 -17.16 -3.81
N ILE A 72 -11.16 -18.28 -3.66
CA ILE A 72 -10.36 -18.83 -4.75
C ILE A 72 -11.30 -19.54 -5.72
N GLY A 73 -11.51 -18.94 -6.88
CA GLY A 73 -12.33 -19.53 -7.94
C GLY A 73 -11.80 -20.88 -8.44
N GLU A 74 -12.70 -21.63 -9.06
CA GLU A 74 -12.39 -22.91 -9.69
C GLU A 74 -13.01 -22.96 -11.09
N ALA A 75 -12.19 -22.63 -12.10
CA ALA A 75 -12.62 -22.60 -13.49
C ALA A 75 -13.21 -23.95 -13.96
N ALA A 76 -12.64 -25.08 -13.53
CA ALA A 76 -13.14 -26.41 -13.86
C ALA A 76 -14.55 -26.70 -13.32
N ARG A 77 -14.97 -26.01 -12.25
CA ARG A 77 -16.31 -26.12 -11.63
C ARG A 77 -17.18 -24.89 -11.87
N GLY A 78 -16.74 -23.94 -12.69
CA GLY A 78 -17.46 -22.69 -12.95
C GLY A 78 -17.60 -21.77 -11.72
N ILE A 79 -16.78 -21.95 -10.68
CA ILE A 79 -16.82 -21.10 -9.48
C ILE A 79 -16.02 -19.83 -9.78
N SER A 80 -16.68 -18.68 -9.76
CA SER A 80 -16.04 -17.38 -9.94
C SER A 80 -15.08 -17.08 -8.80
N GLU A 81 -13.97 -16.43 -9.14
CA GLU A 81 -13.05 -15.87 -8.16
C GLU A 81 -13.54 -14.49 -7.70
N SER A 82 -13.46 -14.21 -6.40
CA SER A 82 -13.71 -12.88 -5.84
C SER A 82 -12.56 -12.48 -4.91
N PHE A 83 -12.17 -11.21 -4.95
CA PHE A 83 -11.12 -10.65 -4.12
C PHE A 83 -11.50 -9.23 -3.73
N THR A 84 -11.39 -8.91 -2.46
CA THR A 84 -11.70 -7.58 -1.92
C THR A 84 -10.61 -7.13 -0.95
N LEU A 85 -10.20 -5.86 -1.07
CA LEU A 85 -9.33 -5.19 -0.10
C LEU A 85 -10.06 -4.03 0.56
N ASN A 86 -10.16 -4.07 1.89
CA ASN A 86 -10.78 -3.03 2.70
C ASN A 86 -9.70 -2.31 3.51
N ALA A 87 -9.55 -1.00 3.31
CA ALA A 87 -8.53 -0.22 4.03
C ALA A 87 -8.84 -0.17 5.53
N ARG A 88 -7.85 -0.47 6.38
CA ARG A 88 -7.98 -0.41 7.85
C ARG A 88 -7.87 1.00 8.42
N GLY A 89 -7.39 1.93 7.62
CA GLY A 89 -7.22 3.33 7.99
C GLY A 89 -6.84 4.17 6.77
N ALA A 90 -6.93 5.48 6.94
CA ALA A 90 -6.62 6.45 5.90
C ALA A 90 -5.75 7.56 6.48
N ILE A 91 -4.93 8.14 5.62
CA ILE A 91 -4.19 9.38 5.89
C ILE A 91 -4.78 10.42 4.91
N PRO A 92 -5.12 11.63 5.37
CA PRO A 92 -5.52 12.69 4.45
C PRO A 92 -4.29 13.25 3.70
N PRO A 93 -4.40 13.61 2.41
CA PRO A 93 -3.26 14.18 1.66
C PRO A 93 -2.66 15.48 2.23
N GLY A 94 -3.35 16.13 3.17
CA GLY A 94 -2.88 17.31 3.90
C GLY A 94 -2.52 17.04 5.36
N ASP A 95 -2.28 15.77 5.72
CA ASP A 95 -1.89 15.38 7.08
C ASP A 95 -0.56 16.06 7.49
N ALA A 96 -0.47 16.50 8.75
CA ALA A 96 0.72 17.18 9.25
C ALA A 96 1.99 16.30 9.26
N GLY A 97 1.83 14.98 9.29
CA GLY A 97 2.93 14.03 9.19
C GLY A 97 3.49 13.89 7.76
N LEU A 98 2.72 14.25 6.74
CA LEU A 98 3.07 14.10 5.33
C LEU A 98 3.79 15.34 4.80
N ARG A 99 4.98 15.15 4.23
CA ARG A 99 5.72 16.24 3.57
C ARG A 99 6.43 15.78 2.32
N ILE A 100 6.65 16.73 1.43
CA ILE A 100 7.55 16.58 0.28
C ILE A 100 8.95 16.94 0.76
N ALA A 101 9.89 16.02 0.61
CA ALA A 101 11.30 16.25 0.94
C ALA A 101 12.08 16.78 -0.27
N ASP A 102 11.76 16.30 -1.47
CA ASP A 102 12.43 16.69 -2.70
C ASP A 102 11.54 16.41 -3.92
N ALA A 103 11.78 17.12 -5.00
CA ALA A 103 11.03 16.99 -6.26
C ALA A 103 11.94 17.25 -7.47
N GLU A 104 11.83 16.39 -8.47
CA GLU A 104 12.61 16.45 -9.70
C GLU A 104 11.70 16.20 -10.90
N THR A 105 11.90 16.97 -11.97
CA THR A 105 11.20 16.78 -13.24
C THR A 105 12.18 16.25 -14.28
N GLU A 106 11.87 15.10 -14.87
CA GLU A 106 12.68 14.42 -15.89
C GLU A 106 11.74 13.86 -16.97
N ASP A 107 12.01 14.14 -18.25
CA ASP A 107 11.25 13.59 -19.40
C ASP A 107 9.72 13.64 -19.25
N TYR A 108 9.18 14.83 -18.96
CA TYR A 108 7.74 15.07 -18.74
C TYR A 108 7.13 14.23 -17.60
N LYS A 109 7.95 13.82 -16.63
CA LYS A 109 7.52 13.13 -15.42
C LYS A 109 7.98 13.93 -14.22
N LEU A 110 7.07 14.10 -13.27
CA LEU A 110 7.39 14.64 -11.95
C LEU A 110 7.65 13.49 -11.00
N TYR A 111 8.86 13.43 -10.46
CA TYR A 111 9.27 12.54 -9.39
C TYR A 111 9.30 13.29 -8.08
N VAL A 112 8.69 12.74 -7.03
CA VAL A 112 8.65 13.36 -5.71
C VAL A 112 9.06 12.36 -4.65
N TRP A 113 9.98 12.78 -3.80
CA TRP A 113 10.31 12.09 -2.55
C TRP A 113 9.41 12.62 -1.46
N ALA A 114 8.47 11.80 -1.02
CA ALA A 114 7.60 12.11 0.10
C ALA A 114 8.06 11.37 1.37
N GLU A 115 7.86 12.01 2.50
CA GLU A 115 8.13 11.45 3.82
C GLU A 115 6.88 11.54 4.70
N TYR A 116 6.70 10.53 5.54
CA TYR A 116 5.63 10.51 6.54
C TYR A 116 6.20 10.24 7.92
N ARG A 117 6.01 11.17 8.86
CA ARG A 117 6.40 11.01 10.27
C ARG A 117 5.27 10.35 11.04
N LEU A 118 5.57 9.23 11.69
CA LEU A 118 4.56 8.43 12.41
C LEU A 118 4.34 9.00 13.81
N ASP A 119 3.08 9.07 14.22
CA ASP A 119 2.73 9.18 15.63
C ASP A 119 2.97 7.86 16.39
N GLU A 120 2.82 7.89 17.71
CA GLU A 120 3.05 6.73 18.57
C GLU A 120 2.09 5.55 18.28
N ALA A 121 0.82 5.82 17.97
CA ALA A 121 -0.15 4.78 17.67
C ALA A 121 0.10 4.15 16.29
N GLN A 122 0.44 4.97 15.30
CA GLN A 122 0.84 4.54 13.95
C GLN A 122 2.11 3.72 14.00
N ARG A 123 3.11 4.14 14.79
CA ARG A 123 4.36 3.39 15.00
C ARG A 123 4.09 1.98 15.50
N ARG A 124 3.28 1.81 16.54
CA ARG A 124 2.96 0.48 17.08
C ARG A 124 2.30 -0.43 16.05
N ARG A 125 1.42 0.12 15.20
CA ARG A 125 0.79 -0.65 14.10
C ARG A 125 1.83 -1.06 13.06
N TRP A 126 2.67 -0.12 12.65
CA TRP A 126 3.76 -0.40 11.72
C TRP A 126 4.75 -1.44 12.27
N GLU A 127 5.09 -1.36 13.56
CA GLU A 127 5.95 -2.34 14.25
C GLU A 127 5.29 -3.71 14.33
N ALA A 128 3.97 -3.79 14.57
CA ALA A 128 3.25 -5.06 14.54
C ALA A 128 3.40 -5.78 13.20
N TRP A 129 3.32 -5.04 12.08
CA TRP A 129 3.61 -5.61 10.76
C TRP A 129 5.07 -6.05 10.61
N ASN A 130 6.02 -5.31 11.18
CA ASN A 130 7.45 -5.63 11.10
C ASN A 130 7.91 -6.71 12.08
N SER A 131 7.03 -7.16 12.98
CA SER A 131 7.30 -8.26 13.89
C SER A 131 7.49 -9.59 13.15
N GLY A 132 8.02 -10.60 13.84
CA GLY A 132 8.26 -11.93 13.28
C GLY A 132 7.00 -12.71 12.89
N GLU A 133 5.81 -12.22 13.25
CA GLU A 133 4.54 -12.89 12.98
C GLU A 133 4.07 -12.71 11.52
N ALA A 134 4.41 -11.58 10.90
CA ALA A 134 3.98 -11.31 9.54
C ALA A 134 4.83 -12.06 8.51
N ARG A 135 4.15 -12.77 7.60
CA ARG A 135 4.79 -13.42 6.45
C ARG A 135 5.14 -12.39 5.39
N ARG A 136 6.25 -12.61 4.69
CA ARG A 136 6.66 -11.76 3.58
C ARG A 136 6.15 -12.36 2.28
N ALA A 137 5.50 -11.55 1.47
CA ALA A 137 5.05 -11.93 0.14
C ALA A 137 5.41 -10.84 -0.87
N GLN A 138 5.55 -11.21 -2.13
CA GLN A 138 5.74 -10.28 -3.23
C GLN A 138 4.78 -10.65 -4.36
N GLY A 139 4.26 -9.63 -5.03
CA GLY A 139 3.37 -9.80 -6.15
C GLY A 139 3.67 -8.81 -7.26
N THR A 140 3.21 -9.17 -8.45
CA THR A 140 3.12 -8.31 -9.61
C THR A 140 1.68 -8.33 -10.10
N GLY A 141 1.16 -7.18 -10.48
CA GLY A 141 -0.20 -7.04 -10.98
C GLY A 141 -0.28 -6.04 -12.12
N SER A 142 -1.42 -6.03 -12.78
CA SER A 142 -1.63 -5.20 -13.96
C SER A 142 -3.06 -4.66 -14.06
N ALA A 143 -3.20 -3.49 -14.68
CA ALA A 143 -4.50 -2.91 -15.01
C ALA A 143 -4.42 -2.20 -16.38
N PRO A 144 -5.54 -2.02 -17.11
CA PRO A 144 -5.54 -1.27 -18.35
C PRO A 144 -5.06 0.17 -18.16
N LEU A 145 -4.19 0.65 -19.06
CA LEU A 145 -3.73 2.05 -19.03
C LEU A 145 -4.89 3.04 -19.23
N SER A 146 -5.94 2.62 -19.93
CA SER A 146 -7.18 3.40 -20.14
C SER A 146 -7.93 3.74 -18.85
N HIS A 147 -7.63 3.08 -17.73
CA HIS A 147 -8.22 3.42 -16.44
C HIS A 147 -7.50 4.60 -15.77
N GLY A 148 -6.47 5.15 -16.40
CA GLY A 148 -5.78 6.36 -15.97
C GLY A 148 -5.15 6.22 -14.58
N VAL A 149 -5.31 7.25 -13.75
CA VAL A 149 -4.82 7.29 -12.36
C VAL A 149 -5.32 6.10 -11.53
N ARG A 150 -6.57 5.65 -11.75
CA ARG A 150 -7.14 4.51 -11.02
C ARG A 150 -6.44 3.20 -11.36
N GLY A 151 -5.89 3.08 -12.57
CA GLY A 151 -5.18 1.89 -13.03
C GLY A 151 -3.99 1.52 -12.14
N LYS A 152 -3.29 2.49 -11.52
CA LYS A 152 -2.23 2.17 -10.55
C LYS A 152 -2.77 1.44 -9.32
N ALA A 153 -3.88 1.91 -8.77
CA ALA A 153 -4.49 1.29 -7.58
C ALA A 153 -5.01 -0.12 -7.90
N GLU A 154 -5.63 -0.30 -9.07
CA GLU A 154 -6.11 -1.61 -9.54
C GLU A 154 -4.95 -2.58 -9.82
N ALA A 155 -3.85 -2.11 -10.41
CA ALA A 155 -2.66 -2.93 -10.62
C ALA A 155 -2.03 -3.35 -9.28
N LEU A 156 -2.07 -2.49 -8.26
CA LEU A 156 -1.62 -2.83 -6.91
C LEU A 156 -2.52 -3.87 -6.24
N GLU A 157 -3.84 -3.75 -6.40
CA GLU A 157 -4.81 -4.74 -5.91
C GLU A 157 -4.60 -6.10 -6.59
N ASP A 158 -4.36 -6.12 -7.89
CA ASP A 158 -4.01 -7.35 -8.62
C ASP A 158 -2.68 -7.95 -8.12
N ALA A 159 -1.69 -7.10 -7.82
CA ALA A 159 -0.41 -7.55 -7.25
C ALA A 159 -0.60 -8.17 -5.86
N ALA A 160 -1.46 -7.58 -5.02
CA ALA A 160 -1.83 -8.12 -3.72
C ALA A 160 -2.52 -9.49 -3.83
N ARG A 161 -3.51 -9.60 -4.74
CA ARG A 161 -4.17 -10.87 -5.04
C ARG A 161 -3.17 -11.95 -5.46
N GLY A 162 -2.26 -11.61 -6.37
CA GLY A 162 -1.19 -12.51 -6.83
C GLY A 162 -0.26 -12.96 -5.70
N ALA A 163 0.15 -12.04 -4.83
CA ALA A 163 1.00 -12.32 -3.67
C ALA A 163 0.33 -13.29 -2.67
N ILE A 164 -0.95 -13.06 -2.36
CA ILE A 164 -1.74 -13.90 -1.46
C ILE A 164 -1.91 -15.29 -2.07
N ARG A 165 -2.28 -15.38 -3.35
CA ARG A 165 -2.43 -16.66 -4.05
C ARG A 165 -1.12 -17.45 -4.05
N ALA A 166 0.02 -16.80 -4.27
CA ALA A 166 1.32 -17.45 -4.23
C ALA A 166 1.65 -18.00 -2.85
N LEU A 167 1.36 -17.25 -1.78
CA LEU A 167 1.58 -17.70 -0.41
C LEU A 167 0.67 -18.89 -0.05
N LEU A 168 -0.63 -18.81 -0.34
CA LEU A 168 -1.60 -19.88 -0.02
C LEU A 168 -1.25 -21.20 -0.72
N ARG A 169 -0.67 -21.13 -1.93
CA ARG A 169 -0.19 -22.32 -2.67
C ARG A 169 1.01 -23.00 -2.02
N LEU A 170 1.82 -22.27 -1.25
CA LEU A 170 2.98 -22.83 -0.55
C LEU A 170 2.58 -23.48 0.78
N GLU A 171 1.61 -22.91 1.47
CA GLU A 171 1.21 -23.36 2.81
C GLU A 171 0.26 -24.55 2.77
N GLU A 172 -0.66 -24.59 1.82
CA GLU A 172 -1.71 -25.61 1.82
C GLU A 172 -1.54 -26.61 0.68
N ARG A 173 -1.54 -27.90 1.03
CA ARG A 173 -1.48 -29.01 0.07
C ARG A 173 -2.75 -29.08 -0.78
N ASN A 174 -3.89 -28.71 -0.20
CA ASN A 174 -5.18 -28.61 -0.86
C ASN A 174 -5.52 -27.15 -1.16
N ARG A 175 -6.23 -26.87 -2.26
CA ARG A 175 -6.64 -25.49 -2.54
C ARG A 175 -7.65 -25.02 -1.49
N PRO A 176 -7.39 -23.92 -0.74
CA PRO A 176 -8.38 -23.39 0.17
C PRO A 176 -9.56 -22.81 -0.63
N LYS A 177 -10.77 -22.88 -0.06
CA LYS A 177 -11.96 -22.29 -0.67
C LYS A 177 -11.95 -20.77 -0.48
N GLU A 178 -11.58 -20.35 0.73
CA GLU A 178 -11.61 -18.97 1.14
C GLU A 178 -10.44 -18.67 2.09
N ALA A 179 -9.86 -17.48 1.97
CA ALA A 179 -8.85 -16.98 2.87
C ALA A 179 -9.15 -15.54 3.29
N ARG A 180 -9.00 -15.27 4.58
CA ARG A 180 -9.18 -13.95 5.18
C ARG A 180 -7.98 -13.58 6.04
N GLY A 181 -7.65 -12.30 6.07
CA GLY A 181 -6.56 -11.83 6.91
C GLY A 181 -6.18 -10.37 6.68
N GLY A 182 -5.01 -10.02 7.21
CA GLY A 182 -4.42 -8.70 7.08
C GLY A 182 -3.28 -8.66 6.07
N LEU A 183 -3.20 -7.57 5.33
CA LEU A 183 -2.15 -7.28 4.35
C LEU A 183 -1.66 -5.85 4.55
N ALA A 184 -0.35 -5.62 4.63
CA ALA A 184 0.22 -4.27 4.59
C ALA A 184 1.35 -4.18 3.58
N LEU A 185 1.60 -2.98 3.06
CA LEU A 185 2.78 -2.74 2.24
C LEU A 185 4.05 -2.83 3.10
N ALA A 186 5.06 -3.50 2.57
CA ALA A 186 6.38 -3.54 3.20
C ALA A 186 7.22 -2.30 2.84
N GLU A 187 7.04 -1.79 1.61
CA GLU A 187 7.74 -0.66 1.01
C GLU A 187 6.86 0.00 -0.07
N THR A 188 7.26 1.17 -0.57
CA THR A 188 6.58 1.85 -1.67
C THR A 188 6.58 0.97 -2.94
N PRO A 189 5.40 0.72 -3.55
CA PRO A 189 5.30 -0.11 -4.74
C PRO A 189 5.95 0.58 -5.95
N ARG A 190 6.42 -0.23 -6.89
CA ARG A 190 6.99 0.25 -8.15
C ARG A 190 5.95 0.15 -9.25
N TYR A 191 5.79 1.22 -10.02
CA TYR A 191 4.89 1.29 -11.16
C TYR A 191 5.64 1.56 -12.46
N TRP A 192 5.22 0.88 -13.52
CA TRP A 192 5.68 1.16 -14.89
C TRP A 192 4.53 0.89 -15.87
N VAL A 193 4.71 1.32 -17.11
CA VAL A 193 3.77 1.04 -18.19
C VAL A 193 4.42 0.00 -19.09
N ASP A 194 3.66 -1.04 -19.43
CA ASP A 194 4.09 -2.10 -20.33
C ASP A 194 2.89 -2.54 -21.20
N GLU A 195 3.07 -2.66 -22.50
CA GLU A 195 2.03 -3.09 -23.47
C GLU A 195 0.64 -2.44 -23.29
N GLY A 196 0.58 -1.12 -22.99
CA GLY A 196 -0.69 -0.43 -22.77
C GLY A 196 -1.40 -0.78 -21.46
N ARG A 197 -0.64 -1.30 -20.47
CA ARG A 197 -1.10 -1.62 -19.12
C ARG A 197 -0.27 -0.90 -18.09
N TRP A 198 -0.91 -0.47 -17.01
CA TRP A 198 -0.22 -0.20 -15.76
C TRP A 198 0.25 -1.51 -15.17
N MET A 199 1.51 -1.54 -14.76
CA MET A 199 2.13 -2.65 -14.04
C MET A 199 2.50 -2.17 -12.64
N ALA A 200 2.28 -3.02 -11.65
CA ALA A 200 2.69 -2.77 -10.27
C ALA A 200 3.50 -3.96 -9.75
N SER A 201 4.61 -3.68 -9.06
CA SER A 201 5.29 -4.66 -8.22
C SER A 201 5.34 -4.15 -6.80
N ALA A 202 4.90 -4.99 -5.86
CA ALA A 202 4.78 -4.63 -4.47
C ALA A 202 5.23 -5.78 -3.58
N ARG A 203 5.85 -5.41 -2.46
CA ARG A 203 6.16 -6.32 -1.36
C ARG A 203 5.19 -6.07 -0.22
N PHE A 204 4.76 -7.16 0.40
CA PHE A 204 3.72 -7.15 1.40
C PHE A 204 4.15 -7.90 2.65
N ARG A 205 3.55 -7.49 3.77
CA ARG A 205 3.52 -8.23 5.03
C ARG A 205 2.10 -8.77 5.21
N LEU A 206 1.98 -10.08 5.36
CA LEU A 206 0.71 -10.79 5.43
C LEU A 206 0.55 -11.47 6.79
N MET A 207 -0.63 -11.33 7.37
CA MET A 207 -1.08 -12.08 8.54
C MET A 207 -2.36 -12.81 8.15
N VAL A 208 -2.26 -14.12 7.88
CA VAL A 208 -3.44 -14.93 7.55
C VAL A 208 -4.19 -15.22 8.84
N GLY A 209 -5.47 -14.85 8.90
CA GLY A 209 -6.31 -15.07 10.06
C GLY A 209 -7.08 -16.39 9.97
N GLU A 210 -7.91 -16.53 8.93
CA GLU A 210 -8.79 -17.68 8.75
C GLU A 210 -8.66 -18.26 7.33
N VAL A 211 -8.56 -19.58 7.23
CA VAL A 211 -8.54 -20.30 5.95
C VAL A 211 -9.62 -21.38 6.00
N VAL A 212 -10.64 -21.26 5.14
CA VAL A 212 -11.74 -22.22 5.04
C VAL A 212 -11.44 -23.25 3.95
N GLN A 213 -11.33 -24.52 4.35
CA GLN A 213 -11.08 -25.65 3.44
C GLN A 213 -12.39 -26.17 2.80
N TYR A 214 -12.28 -26.78 1.62
CA TYR A 214 -13.39 -27.56 1.06
C TYR A 214 -13.67 -28.77 1.96
N ARG A 215 -14.88 -28.87 2.52
CA ARG A 215 -15.35 -30.10 3.15
C ARG A 215 -15.82 -31.04 2.05
N PHE A 216 -15.17 -32.20 1.93
CA PHE A 216 -15.71 -33.32 1.18
C PHE A 216 -16.93 -33.85 1.94
N TYR A 217 -18.09 -33.89 1.30
CA TYR A 217 -19.26 -34.65 1.76
C TYR A 217 -19.50 -35.80 0.79
#